data_AF-A0A9P6VTJ7-F1
#
_entry.id   AF-A0A9P6VTJ7-F1
#
_cell.length_a   1.000
_cell.length_b   1.000
_cell.length_c   1.000
_cell.angle_alpha   90.00
_cell.angle_beta   90.00
_cell.angle_gamma   90.00
#
_symmetry.space_group_name_H-M   'P 1'
#
loop_
_entity.id
_entity.type
_entity.pdbx_description
1 polymer ?
#
loop_
_entity_poly.entity_id
_entity_poly.type
_entity_poly.pdbx_seq_one_letter_code
_entity_poly.pdbx_strand_id
1 'polypeptide(L)'
;MNSLYTLVSVPLLSETQSQSEESHHEHNSHKLKTTLFNPLKHIMTNDKNNKRIRKLTPNETHSHPLLISPDSNSDDPSIEIGMNINDTLEIIDLDLSRLIISPIFQDPFVHGLMRKILFNYLLISNKDNNADDILKQTYYYRQGFHEILAVIFLQFYHRDTTITEEQIKFILFIFIKLMDPLRLTFYQESQLLTWQQSYFIRILKLCDLDLYKILYGDTSMNNHNLIWLIRWTRLLFLRELPMEDCLVIWDHILTFSYSMDVMVACLVISILVVVKKDLTKIDKDEQMDNDDIIEYLLQFDKRGSKLNVLQVCQLSGLLCEAWESGHWKELNKIVLNHIRNNNIDPNRKRLEDKLRKRVQKIIE
;
A
#
# COMPACT_ATOMS: atom_id res chain seq x y z
N MET A 1 -24.81 1.57 -0.21
CA MET A 1 -24.97 0.45 0.75
C MET A 1 -25.63 -0.80 0.18
N ASN A 2 -26.55 -0.74 -0.79
CA ASN A 2 -27.22 -1.95 -1.36
C ASN A 2 -26.30 -2.90 -2.16
N SER A 3 -25.09 -2.47 -2.51
CA SER A 3 -24.12 -3.22 -3.30
C SER A 3 -23.34 -4.29 -2.51
N LEU A 4 -23.30 -4.21 -1.18
CA LEU A 4 -22.53 -5.13 -0.33
C LEU A 4 -23.28 -6.44 -0.02
N TYR A 5 -24.56 -6.54 -0.35
CA TYR A 5 -25.41 -7.66 0.07
C TYR A 5 -25.16 -8.95 -0.73
N THR A 6 -24.64 -8.85 -1.96
CA THR A 6 -24.47 -10.01 -2.85
C THR A 6 -23.06 -10.03 -3.43
N LEU A 7 -22.25 -11.00 -3.02
CA LEU A 7 -20.94 -11.23 -3.61
C LEU A 7 -21.09 -11.85 -5.00
N VAL A 8 -20.48 -11.23 -6.00
CA VAL A 8 -20.46 -11.75 -7.37
C VAL A 8 -19.37 -12.81 -7.49
N SER A 9 -19.67 -13.91 -8.16
CA SER A 9 -18.68 -14.95 -8.47
C SER A 9 -17.70 -14.46 -9.53
N VAL A 10 -16.43 -14.82 -9.40
CA VAL A 10 -15.42 -14.46 -10.40
C VAL A 10 -15.70 -15.22 -11.71
N PRO A 11 -15.73 -14.55 -12.88
CA PRO A 11 -15.87 -15.21 -14.16
C PRO A 11 -14.78 -16.28 -14.35
N LEU A 12 -15.16 -17.47 -14.82
CA LEU A 12 -14.20 -18.49 -15.22
C LEU A 12 -13.59 -18.07 -16.56
N LEU A 13 -12.27 -17.85 -16.59
CA LEU A 13 -11.52 -17.62 -17.81
C LEU A 13 -11.29 -18.96 -18.51
N SER A 14 -12.34 -19.52 -19.13
CA SER A 14 -12.23 -20.69 -20.00
C SER A 14 -12.89 -20.40 -21.35
N GLU A 15 -12.05 -20.36 -22.39
CA GLU A 15 -12.35 -20.50 -23.82
C GLU A 15 -13.32 -19.48 -24.45
N THR A 16 -12.78 -18.29 -24.75
CA THR A 16 -13.27 -17.44 -25.84
C THR A 16 -12.32 -17.50 -27.05
N GLN A 17 -11.97 -18.72 -27.50
CA GLN A 17 -11.40 -18.97 -28.83
C GLN A 17 -11.77 -20.39 -29.33
N SER A 18 -13.07 -20.66 -29.45
CA SER A 18 -13.59 -21.86 -30.12
C SER A 18 -15.07 -21.68 -30.44
N GLN A 19 -15.41 -20.57 -31.11
CA GLN A 19 -16.68 -20.43 -31.82
C GLN A 19 -16.41 -20.14 -33.30
N SER A 20 -15.84 -21.13 -33.96
CA SER A 20 -16.14 -21.44 -35.35
C SER A 20 -15.78 -22.90 -35.54
N GLU A 21 -16.76 -23.69 -35.93
CA GLU A 21 -16.72 -25.12 -36.28
C GLU A 21 -17.28 -26.09 -35.20
N GLU A 22 -18.42 -26.65 -35.61
CA GLU A 22 -19.02 -27.93 -35.25
C GLU A 22 -20.17 -27.94 -34.23
N SER A 23 -21.35 -27.90 -34.84
CA SER A 23 -22.64 -28.33 -34.30
C SER A 23 -22.76 -29.86 -34.35
N HIS A 24 -23.63 -30.38 -33.46
CA HIS A 24 -24.15 -31.76 -33.35
C HIS A 24 -23.40 -32.74 -32.41
N HIS A 25 -23.83 -32.82 -31.14
CA HIS A 25 -24.76 -33.87 -30.68
C HIS A 25 -25.05 -33.77 -29.16
N GLU A 26 -26.33 -33.91 -28.81
CA GLU A 26 -26.86 -34.03 -27.44
C GLU A 26 -26.60 -35.41 -26.82
N HIS A 27 -26.27 -35.48 -25.51
CA HIS A 27 -27.16 -35.85 -24.39
C HIS A 27 -26.46 -36.53 -23.19
N ASN A 28 -26.84 -36.06 -21.99
CA ASN A 28 -26.94 -36.73 -20.68
C ASN A 28 -25.70 -37.12 -19.83
N SER A 29 -25.58 -36.42 -18.68
CA SER A 29 -25.80 -36.93 -17.30
C SER A 29 -24.72 -36.57 -16.26
N HIS A 30 -25.24 -36.24 -15.07
CA HIS A 30 -24.60 -35.92 -13.80
C HIS A 30 -23.26 -36.60 -13.48
N LYS A 31 -22.25 -35.78 -13.14
CA LYS A 31 -21.34 -35.98 -12.01
C LYS A 31 -20.52 -34.71 -11.76
N LEU A 32 -20.70 -34.09 -10.59
CA LEU A 32 -19.77 -33.09 -10.06
C LEU A 32 -18.37 -33.71 -10.03
N LYS A 33 -17.48 -33.23 -10.89
CA LYS A 33 -16.03 -33.41 -10.77
C LYS A 33 -15.44 -32.05 -10.47
N THR A 34 -15.12 -31.85 -9.20
CA THR A 34 -14.16 -30.84 -8.74
C THR A 34 -12.82 -31.12 -9.41
N THR A 35 -12.53 -30.41 -10.49
CA THR A 35 -11.19 -30.41 -11.07
C THR A 35 -10.33 -29.45 -10.25
N LEU A 36 -9.49 -30.04 -9.39
CA LEU A 36 -8.38 -29.38 -8.72
C LEU A 36 -7.56 -28.58 -9.73
N PHE A 37 -7.65 -27.25 -9.65
CA PHE A 37 -6.85 -26.33 -10.44
C PHE A 37 -5.42 -26.36 -9.90
N ASN A 38 -4.50 -26.89 -10.71
CA ASN A 38 -3.10 -27.06 -10.35
C ASN A 38 -2.27 -26.19 -11.31
N PRO A 39 -1.89 -24.95 -10.93
CA PRO A 39 -1.37 -23.94 -11.86
C PRO A 39 -0.03 -24.35 -12.52
N LEU A 40 0.69 -25.32 -11.95
CA LEU A 40 1.98 -25.79 -12.47
C LEU A 40 1.88 -26.77 -13.65
N LYS A 41 0.76 -27.50 -13.83
CA LYS A 41 0.64 -28.46 -14.95
C LYS A 41 0.30 -27.79 -16.28
N HIS A 42 -0.36 -26.64 -16.26
CA HIS A 42 -0.74 -25.93 -17.48
C HIS A 42 0.45 -25.23 -18.18
N ILE A 43 1.61 -25.17 -17.51
CA ILE A 43 2.86 -24.63 -18.07
C ILE A 43 3.69 -25.72 -18.78
N MET A 44 3.43 -27.02 -18.52
CA MET A 44 4.32 -28.10 -18.98
C MET A 44 3.73 -29.10 -19.98
N THR A 45 2.44 -29.03 -20.35
CA THR A 45 1.84 -30.03 -21.25
C THR A 45 1.41 -29.54 -22.63
N ASN A 46 1.72 -28.30 -23.02
CA ASN A 46 1.62 -27.89 -24.43
C ASN A 46 3.03 -27.67 -25.00
N ASP A 47 3.26 -28.28 -26.16
CA ASP A 47 4.39 -28.10 -27.08
C ASP A 47 5.67 -28.91 -26.85
N LYS A 48 5.60 -30.20 -27.23
CA LYS A 48 6.77 -30.92 -27.76
C LYS A 48 7.18 -30.50 -29.18
N ASN A 49 6.49 -29.57 -29.83
CA ASN A 49 6.84 -29.09 -31.16
C ASN A 49 6.43 -27.63 -31.34
N ASN A 50 7.20 -26.69 -30.79
CA ASN A 50 7.51 -25.39 -31.40
C ASN A 50 8.32 -24.52 -30.43
N LYS A 51 9.61 -24.35 -30.71
CA LYS A 51 10.44 -23.33 -30.08
C LYS A 51 9.95 -21.94 -30.53
N ARG A 52 8.98 -21.37 -29.81
CA ARG A 52 8.70 -19.93 -29.83
C ARG A 52 8.78 -19.40 -28.41
N ILE A 53 9.82 -18.62 -28.15
CA ILE A 53 10.00 -17.82 -26.94
C ILE A 53 8.75 -16.94 -26.82
N ARG A 54 7.95 -17.12 -25.76
CA ARG A 54 6.83 -16.22 -25.43
C ARG A 54 7.41 -14.83 -25.18
N LYS A 55 7.01 -13.84 -26.00
CA LYS A 55 7.32 -12.43 -25.74
C LYS A 55 6.51 -11.98 -24.52
N LEU A 56 7.19 -11.40 -23.52
CA LEU A 56 6.61 -10.84 -22.29
C LEU A 56 5.78 -9.57 -22.55
N THR A 57 5.77 -9.08 -23.78
CA THR A 57 4.95 -7.97 -24.28
C THR A 57 4.25 -8.44 -25.55
N PRO A 58 2.91 -8.56 -25.56
CA PRO A 58 2.18 -9.03 -26.73
C PRO A 58 2.17 -8.01 -27.87
N ASN A 59 2.42 -6.74 -27.59
CA ASN A 59 2.44 -5.66 -28.59
C ASN A 59 3.89 -5.24 -28.90
N GLU A 60 4.28 -5.36 -30.17
CA GLU A 60 5.47 -4.69 -30.68
C GLU A 60 5.16 -3.19 -30.82
N THR A 61 5.79 -2.36 -30.00
CA THR A 61 5.69 -0.91 -30.08
C THR A 61 6.47 -0.42 -31.31
N HIS A 62 5.76 -0.05 -32.38
CA HIS A 62 6.35 0.55 -33.58
C HIS A 62 6.74 2.03 -33.39
N SER A 63 6.42 2.62 -32.24
CA SER A 63 6.77 3.98 -31.85
C SER A 63 7.35 4.00 -30.44
N HIS A 64 8.33 4.88 -30.22
CA HIS A 64 8.97 5.06 -28.92
C HIS A 64 7.91 5.53 -27.90
N PRO A 65 7.88 5.01 -26.65
CA PRO A 65 6.87 5.37 -25.63
C PRO A 65 6.89 6.83 -25.17
N LEU A 66 7.74 7.67 -25.75
CA LEU A 66 7.82 9.12 -25.52
C LEU A 66 7.38 9.93 -26.75
N LEU A 67 7.06 9.26 -27.87
CA LEU A 67 6.51 9.88 -29.07
C LEU A 67 5.00 9.78 -28.99
N ILE A 68 4.40 10.85 -28.50
CA ILE A 68 2.96 11.10 -28.51
C ILE A 68 2.46 10.88 -29.95
N SER A 69 1.53 9.95 -30.11
CA SER A 69 0.86 9.74 -31.39
C SER A 69 -0.09 10.93 -31.60
N PRO A 70 -0.06 11.63 -32.76
CA PRO A 70 -0.80 12.87 -32.95
C PRO A 70 -2.34 12.69 -33.04
N ASP A 71 -2.85 11.46 -32.93
CA ASP A 71 -4.28 11.15 -33.14
C ASP A 71 -5.07 10.84 -31.86
N SER A 72 -4.47 10.98 -30.68
CA SER A 72 -5.20 10.96 -29.41
C SER A 72 -5.27 12.38 -28.83
N ASN A 73 -6.36 13.10 -29.13
CA ASN A 73 -6.71 14.39 -28.53
C ASN A 73 -7.07 14.27 -27.03
N SER A 74 -6.16 13.77 -26.21
CA SER A 74 -6.25 13.83 -24.75
C SER A 74 -4.88 14.12 -24.18
N ASP A 75 -4.46 15.37 -24.30
CA ASP A 75 -3.23 15.94 -23.69
C ASP A 75 -3.33 16.10 -22.16
N ASP A 76 -4.12 15.25 -21.48
CA ASP A 76 -4.20 15.28 -20.02
C ASP A 76 -3.45 14.08 -19.42
N PRO A 77 -2.23 14.27 -18.87
CA PRO A 77 -1.47 13.23 -18.18
C PRO A 77 -2.16 12.69 -16.91
N SER A 78 -3.33 13.21 -16.53
CA SER A 78 -4.13 12.72 -15.40
C SER A 78 -5.06 11.54 -15.74
N ILE A 79 -5.24 11.18 -17.01
CA ILE A 79 -6.17 10.09 -17.39
C ILE A 79 -5.50 8.74 -17.11
N GLU A 80 -5.86 8.11 -15.99
CA GLU A 80 -5.44 6.75 -15.68
C GLU A 80 -5.91 5.79 -16.79
N ILE A 81 -4.97 5.06 -17.40
CA ILE A 81 -5.28 4.00 -18.37
C ILE A 81 -5.79 2.79 -17.58
N GLY A 82 -7.11 2.56 -17.63
CA GLY A 82 -7.75 1.38 -17.06
C GLY A 82 -7.57 0.13 -17.92
N MET A 83 -7.77 -1.04 -17.33
CA MET A 83 -7.60 -2.33 -18.00
C MET A 83 -8.95 -3.03 -18.19
N ASN A 84 -9.05 -3.91 -19.17
CA ASN A 84 -10.22 -4.78 -19.29
C ASN A 84 -10.22 -5.81 -18.13
N ILE A 85 -11.34 -6.53 -17.97
CA ILE A 85 -11.50 -7.47 -16.86
C ILE A 85 -10.52 -8.65 -16.93
N ASN A 86 -10.21 -9.16 -18.12
CA ASN A 86 -9.35 -10.33 -18.29
C ASN A 86 -7.91 -10.00 -17.87
N ASP A 87 -7.36 -8.92 -18.40
CA ASP A 87 -6.02 -8.44 -18.06
C ASP A 87 -5.92 -8.14 -16.56
N THR A 88 -6.97 -7.54 -15.99
CA THR A 88 -7.04 -7.23 -14.56
C THR A 88 -7.00 -8.50 -13.70
N LEU A 89 -7.76 -9.54 -14.06
CA LEU A 89 -7.78 -10.80 -13.34
C LEU A 89 -6.47 -11.57 -13.46
N GLU A 90 -5.82 -11.54 -14.63
CA GLU A 90 -4.49 -12.14 -14.83
C GLU A 90 -3.43 -11.47 -13.96
N ILE A 91 -3.44 -10.13 -13.87
CA ILE A 91 -2.53 -9.38 -13.01
C ILE A 91 -2.79 -9.71 -11.54
N ILE A 92 -4.06 -9.80 -11.11
CA ILE A 92 -4.42 -10.20 -9.74
C ILE A 92 -3.87 -11.60 -9.43
N ASP A 93 -4.05 -12.57 -10.33
CA ASP A 93 -3.53 -13.93 -10.13
C ASP A 93 -2.00 -13.95 -10.02
N LEU A 94 -1.32 -13.17 -10.87
CA LEU A 94 0.14 -13.06 -10.85
C LEU A 94 0.64 -12.44 -9.53
N ASP A 95 -0.01 -11.39 -9.06
CA ASP A 95 0.32 -10.73 -7.79
C ASP A 95 0.07 -11.64 -6.58
N LEU A 96 -1.10 -12.28 -6.53
CA LEU A 96 -1.44 -13.23 -5.46
C LEU A 96 -0.47 -14.42 -5.43
N SER A 97 -0.01 -14.92 -6.58
CA SER A 97 0.98 -16.00 -6.63
C SER A 97 2.34 -15.62 -6.02
N ARG A 98 2.68 -14.32 -6.04
CA ARG A 98 3.93 -13.76 -5.49
C ARG A 98 3.81 -13.32 -4.03
N LEU A 99 2.65 -13.53 -3.41
CA LEU A 99 2.40 -13.12 -2.03
C LEU A 99 3.14 -14.06 -1.06
N ILE A 100 4.17 -13.53 -0.39
CA ILE A 100 5.07 -14.28 0.49
C ILE A 100 4.78 -14.02 1.99
N ILE A 101 3.79 -13.19 2.32
CA ILE A 101 3.49 -12.79 3.71
C ILE A 101 3.22 -13.99 4.62
N SER A 102 2.49 -14.99 4.12
CA SER A 102 2.19 -16.21 4.88
C SER A 102 2.04 -17.42 3.96
N PRO A 103 2.49 -18.62 4.37
CA PRO A 103 2.35 -19.84 3.57
C PRO A 103 0.90 -20.18 3.20
N ILE A 104 -0.10 -19.69 3.96
CA ILE A 104 -1.51 -19.97 3.68
C ILE A 104 -1.96 -19.44 2.32
N PHE A 105 -1.30 -18.41 1.78
CA PHE A 105 -1.67 -17.81 0.50
C PHE A 105 -1.29 -18.66 -0.70
N GLN A 106 -0.49 -19.71 -0.48
CA GLN A 106 -0.16 -20.71 -1.50
C GLN A 106 -1.26 -21.78 -1.62
N ASP A 107 -2.24 -21.82 -0.70
CA ASP A 107 -3.41 -22.69 -0.81
C ASP A 107 -4.35 -22.19 -1.92
N PRO A 108 -4.67 -23.01 -2.94
CA PRO A 108 -5.59 -22.66 -4.01
C PRO A 108 -6.96 -22.19 -3.52
N PHE A 109 -7.44 -22.71 -2.38
CA PHE A 109 -8.71 -22.28 -1.81
C PHE A 109 -8.63 -20.83 -1.32
N VAL A 110 -7.60 -20.50 -0.54
CA VAL A 110 -7.35 -19.14 -0.04
C VAL A 110 -7.11 -18.18 -1.21
N HIS A 111 -6.35 -18.60 -2.21
CA HIS A 111 -6.12 -17.84 -3.44
C HIS A 111 -7.43 -17.48 -4.15
N GLY A 112 -8.34 -18.45 -4.29
CA GLY A 112 -9.67 -18.22 -4.86
C GLY A 112 -10.52 -17.23 -4.05
N LEU A 113 -10.46 -17.28 -2.73
CA LEU A 113 -11.14 -16.33 -1.85
C LEU A 113 -10.58 -14.91 -2.00
N MET A 114 -9.26 -14.76 -1.97
CA MET A 114 -8.56 -13.48 -2.15
C MET A 114 -8.91 -12.85 -3.50
N ARG A 115 -8.84 -13.64 -4.57
CA ARG A 115 -9.24 -13.22 -5.92
C ARG A 115 -10.69 -12.75 -5.96
N LYS A 116 -11.61 -13.49 -5.32
CA LYS A 116 -13.03 -13.11 -5.22
C LYS A 116 -13.21 -11.78 -4.51
N ILE A 117 -12.50 -11.54 -3.41
CA ILE A 117 -12.60 -10.27 -2.66
C ILE A 117 -12.08 -9.11 -3.51
N LEU A 118 -10.90 -9.23 -4.14
CA LEU A 118 -10.34 -8.19 -5.01
C LEU A 118 -11.26 -7.87 -6.19
N PHE A 119 -11.81 -8.90 -6.84
CA PHE A 119 -12.76 -8.70 -7.93
C PHE A 119 -14.02 -7.97 -7.48
N ASN A 120 -14.60 -8.35 -6.34
CA ASN A 120 -15.78 -7.67 -5.80
C ASN A 120 -15.48 -6.23 -5.38
N TYR A 121 -14.30 -5.96 -4.82
CA TYR A 121 -13.85 -4.60 -4.54
C TYR A 121 -13.84 -3.74 -5.80
N LEU A 122 -13.24 -4.25 -6.88
CA LEU A 122 -13.14 -3.53 -8.15
C LEU A 122 -14.51 -3.27 -8.80
N LEU A 123 -15.43 -4.23 -8.73
CA LEU A 123 -16.81 -4.03 -9.17
C LEU A 123 -17.49 -2.92 -8.37
N ILE A 124 -17.30 -2.89 -7.05
CA ILE A 124 -17.93 -1.90 -6.18
C ILE A 124 -17.35 -0.51 -6.44
N SER A 125 -16.02 -0.40 -6.58
CA SER A 125 -15.34 0.87 -6.83
C SER A 125 -15.66 1.47 -8.20
N ASN A 126 -16.10 0.64 -9.16
CA ASN A 126 -16.42 1.05 -10.52
C ASN A 126 -17.91 1.38 -10.75
N LYS A 127 -18.78 1.16 -9.77
CA LYS A 127 -20.24 1.30 -9.93
C LYS A 127 -20.75 2.71 -10.23
N ASP A 128 -19.90 3.72 -10.16
CA ASP A 128 -20.24 5.09 -10.59
C ASP A 128 -20.23 5.24 -12.13
N ASN A 129 -19.67 4.28 -12.86
CA ASN A 129 -19.69 4.24 -14.32
C ASN A 129 -20.92 3.46 -14.78
N ASN A 130 -21.89 4.14 -15.42
CA ASN A 130 -23.19 3.65 -15.92
C ASN A 130 -23.15 2.49 -16.95
N ALA A 131 -22.12 1.65 -16.95
CA ALA A 131 -22.01 0.49 -17.81
C ALA A 131 -22.61 -0.75 -17.12
N ASP A 132 -23.82 -1.14 -17.53
CA ASP A 132 -24.48 -2.37 -17.06
C ASP A 132 -23.72 -3.66 -17.45
N ASP A 133 -22.71 -3.57 -18.32
CA ASP A 133 -21.93 -4.71 -18.82
C ASP A 133 -20.53 -4.76 -18.17
N ILE A 134 -20.34 -5.71 -17.25
CA ILE A 134 -19.09 -6.01 -16.54
C ILE A 134 -17.90 -6.13 -17.49
N LEU A 135 -18.11 -6.67 -18.70
CA LEU A 135 -17.04 -6.93 -19.67
C LEU A 135 -16.54 -5.66 -20.38
N LYS A 136 -17.36 -4.59 -20.40
CA LYS A 136 -17.03 -3.32 -21.07
C LYS A 136 -16.49 -2.27 -20.11
N GLN A 137 -16.46 -2.57 -18.81
CA GLN A 137 -15.91 -1.67 -17.80
C GLN A 137 -14.38 -1.67 -17.82
N THR A 138 -13.80 -0.52 -17.52
CA THR A 138 -12.37 -0.38 -17.24
C THR A 138 -12.12 -0.50 -15.74
N TYR A 139 -11.15 -1.32 -15.37
CA TYR A 139 -10.78 -1.58 -13.98
C TYR A 139 -9.41 -0.99 -13.64
N TYR A 140 -9.29 -0.51 -12.41
CA TYR A 140 -8.12 0.22 -11.91
C TYR A 140 -7.45 -0.55 -10.76
N TYR A 141 -7.01 -1.77 -11.05
CA TYR A 141 -6.17 -2.52 -10.13
C TYR A 141 -4.73 -1.98 -10.15
N ARG A 142 -4.11 -1.87 -8.98
CA ARG A 142 -2.70 -1.51 -8.83
C ARG A 142 -1.98 -2.51 -7.94
N GLN A 143 -0.71 -2.77 -8.26
CA GLN A 143 0.15 -3.63 -7.47
C GLN A 143 0.21 -3.15 -6.02
N GLY A 144 0.10 -4.09 -5.08
CA GLY A 144 0.07 -3.82 -3.64
C GLY A 144 -1.31 -3.97 -3.00
N PHE A 145 -2.41 -3.89 -3.76
CA PHE A 145 -3.76 -4.12 -3.22
C PHE A 145 -3.90 -5.51 -2.57
N HIS A 146 -3.30 -6.52 -3.19
CA HIS A 146 -3.28 -7.89 -2.68
C HIS A 146 -2.55 -8.01 -1.34
N GLU A 147 -1.53 -7.19 -1.08
CA GLU A 147 -0.77 -7.20 0.18
C GLU A 147 -1.57 -6.57 1.32
N ILE A 148 -2.23 -5.44 1.05
CA ILE A 148 -3.13 -4.80 2.01
C ILE A 148 -4.27 -5.77 2.38
N LEU A 149 -4.88 -6.40 1.37
CA LEU A 149 -5.94 -7.39 1.59
C LEU A 149 -5.43 -8.57 2.40
N ALA A 150 -4.21 -9.05 2.12
CA ALA A 150 -3.65 -10.22 2.79
C ALA A 150 -3.54 -10.01 4.30
N VAL A 151 -3.09 -8.84 4.74
CA VAL A 151 -2.96 -8.52 6.17
C VAL A 151 -4.32 -8.47 6.86
N ILE A 152 -5.33 -7.89 6.21
CA ILE A 152 -6.72 -7.89 6.72
C ILE A 152 -7.24 -9.31 6.79
N PHE A 153 -7.06 -10.09 5.72
CA PHE A 153 -7.52 -11.48 5.63
C PHE A 153 -6.95 -12.35 6.76
N LEU A 154 -5.66 -12.18 7.08
CA LEU A 154 -5.00 -12.90 8.17
C LEU A 154 -5.62 -12.64 9.55
N GLN A 155 -6.26 -11.48 9.77
CA GLN A 155 -6.92 -11.19 11.05
C GLN A 155 -8.18 -12.05 11.27
N PHE A 156 -8.78 -12.55 10.19
CA PHE A 156 -10.02 -13.34 10.23
C PHE A 156 -9.81 -14.81 9.88
N TYR A 157 -8.64 -15.15 9.34
CA TYR A 157 -8.32 -16.52 8.96
C TYR A 157 -7.81 -17.31 10.17
N HIS A 158 -8.60 -18.30 10.60
CA HIS A 158 -8.15 -19.32 11.55
C HIS A 158 -8.06 -20.67 10.82
N ARG A 159 -6.91 -21.36 10.95
CA ARG A 159 -6.61 -22.61 10.22
C ARG A 159 -7.65 -23.72 10.43
N ASP A 160 -8.33 -23.71 11.56
CA ASP A 160 -9.26 -24.76 11.96
C ASP A 160 -10.73 -24.45 11.60
N THR A 161 -11.01 -23.28 11.01
CA THR A 161 -12.37 -22.88 10.65
C THR A 161 -12.45 -22.46 9.19
N THR A 162 -13.44 -23.01 8.48
CA THR A 162 -13.78 -22.53 7.14
C THR A 162 -14.27 -21.09 7.23
N ILE A 163 -13.66 -20.19 6.47
CA ILE A 163 -14.14 -18.81 6.36
C ILE A 163 -15.58 -18.80 5.83
N THR A 164 -16.48 -18.14 6.54
CA THR A 164 -17.89 -18.01 6.17
C THR A 164 -18.07 -16.89 5.13
N GLU A 165 -19.20 -16.92 4.40
CA GLU A 165 -19.53 -15.84 3.46
C GLU A 165 -19.67 -14.47 4.16
N GLU A 166 -20.18 -14.46 5.40
CA GLU A 166 -20.28 -13.26 6.23
C GLU A 166 -18.91 -12.68 6.56
N GLN A 167 -17.94 -13.53 6.91
CA GLN A 167 -16.56 -13.10 7.14
C GLN A 167 -15.94 -12.52 5.86
N ILE A 168 -16.19 -13.10 4.68
CA ILE A 168 -15.72 -12.55 3.40
C ILE A 168 -16.30 -11.16 3.16
N LYS A 169 -17.60 -10.98 3.42
CA LYS A 169 -18.27 -9.66 3.30
C LYS A 169 -17.67 -8.65 4.27
N PHE A 170 -17.34 -9.07 5.48
CA PHE A 170 -16.72 -8.21 6.48
C PHE A 170 -15.27 -7.82 6.10
N ILE A 171 -14.47 -8.77 5.62
CA ILE A 171 -13.12 -8.51 5.09
C ILE A 171 -13.20 -7.50 3.93
N LEU A 172 -14.13 -7.71 2.99
CA LEU A 172 -14.35 -6.80 1.86
C LEU A 172 -14.76 -5.40 2.36
N PHE A 173 -15.62 -5.31 3.37
CA PHE A 173 -16.03 -4.02 3.94
C PHE A 173 -14.85 -3.26 4.57
N ILE A 174 -14.02 -3.93 5.38
CA ILE A 174 -12.82 -3.33 5.97
C ILE A 174 -11.86 -2.91 4.86
N PHE A 175 -11.65 -3.77 3.87
CA PHE A 175 -10.79 -3.47 2.73
C PHE A 175 -11.25 -2.23 1.97
N ILE A 176 -12.54 -2.11 1.65
CA ILE A 176 -13.12 -0.90 1.03
C ILE A 176 -12.86 0.33 1.91
N LYS A 177 -13.17 0.23 3.20
CA LYS A 177 -13.03 1.38 4.13
C LYS A 177 -11.59 1.89 4.22
N LEU A 178 -10.60 1.00 4.17
CA LEU A 178 -9.20 1.37 4.15
C LEU A 178 -8.75 1.86 2.76
N MET A 179 -9.15 1.16 1.70
CA MET A 179 -8.69 1.41 0.34
C MET A 179 -9.31 2.67 -0.29
N ASP A 180 -10.52 3.07 0.09
CA ASP A 180 -11.18 4.26 -0.47
C ASP A 180 -10.30 5.53 -0.32
N PRO A 181 -9.88 5.95 0.88
CA PRO A 181 -8.96 7.07 1.04
C PRO A 181 -7.55 6.74 0.52
N LEU A 182 -7.05 5.52 0.76
CA LEU A 182 -5.69 5.14 0.39
C LEU A 182 -5.44 5.19 -1.12
N ARG A 183 -6.39 4.68 -1.91
CA ARG A 183 -6.32 4.65 -3.37
C ARG A 183 -6.33 6.07 -3.94
N LEU A 184 -7.24 6.90 -3.46
CA LEU A 184 -7.40 8.27 -3.94
C LEU A 184 -6.13 9.09 -3.69
N THR A 185 -5.57 9.03 -2.48
CA THR A 185 -4.41 9.86 -2.13
C THR A 185 -3.09 9.31 -2.67
N PHE A 186 -2.85 7.99 -2.56
CA PHE A 186 -1.49 7.45 -2.73
C PHE A 186 -1.31 6.59 -3.99
N TYR A 187 -2.38 6.05 -4.57
CA TYR A 187 -2.27 5.23 -5.79
C TYR A 187 -2.38 6.06 -7.07
N GLN A 188 -3.03 7.22 -7.02
CA GLN A 188 -3.06 8.18 -8.11
C GLN A 188 -1.84 9.09 -8.05
N GLU A 189 -1.03 9.12 -9.10
CA GLU A 189 0.24 9.86 -9.11
C GLU A 189 0.07 11.37 -8.93
N SER A 190 -0.92 11.97 -9.59
CA SER A 190 -1.25 13.39 -9.46
C SER A 190 -1.67 13.76 -8.04
N GLN A 191 -2.44 12.90 -7.38
CA GLN A 191 -2.87 13.09 -6.00
C GLN A 191 -1.72 12.89 -5.02
N LEU A 192 -0.84 11.92 -5.26
CA LEU A 192 0.33 11.70 -4.43
C LEU A 192 1.29 12.90 -4.48
N LEU A 193 1.53 13.46 -5.67
CA LEU A 193 2.31 14.69 -5.84
C LEU A 193 1.67 15.85 -5.08
N THR A 194 0.35 15.99 -5.20
CA THR A 194 -0.42 17.03 -4.49
C THR A 194 -0.32 16.85 -2.98
N TRP A 195 -0.45 15.62 -2.48
CA TRP A 195 -0.29 15.25 -1.08
C TRP A 195 1.12 15.58 -0.57
N GLN A 196 2.15 15.21 -1.35
CA GLN A 196 3.54 15.46 -0.99
C GLN A 196 3.79 16.96 -0.78
N GLN A 197 3.29 17.81 -1.69
CA GLN A 197 3.48 19.25 -1.62
C GLN A 197 2.60 19.92 -0.56
N SER A 198 1.36 19.45 -0.41
CA SER A 198 0.35 20.09 0.45
C SER A 198 0.46 19.69 1.92
N TYR A 199 0.89 18.46 2.19
CA TYR A 199 0.99 17.93 3.55
C TYR A 199 2.43 17.58 3.89
N PHE A 200 3.02 16.57 3.24
CA PHE A 200 4.29 15.99 3.69
C PHE A 200 5.43 17.02 3.77
N ILE A 201 5.75 17.73 2.68
CA ILE A 201 6.84 18.71 2.65
C ILE A 201 6.57 19.87 3.61
N ARG A 202 5.33 20.35 3.68
CA ARG A 202 4.95 21.47 4.55
C ARG A 202 5.10 21.11 6.03
N ILE A 203 4.56 19.96 6.43
CA ILE A 203 4.67 19.47 7.82
C ILE A 203 6.14 19.21 8.15
N LEU A 204 6.90 18.58 7.25
CA LEU A 204 8.31 18.27 7.46
C LEU A 204 9.15 19.54 7.67
N LYS A 205 8.97 20.57 6.84
CA LYS A 205 9.65 21.88 6.99
C LYS A 205 9.40 22.52 8.35
N LEU A 206 8.17 22.42 8.86
CA LEU A 206 7.78 23.00 10.14
C LEU A 206 8.19 22.14 11.33
N CYS A 207 8.32 20.83 11.15
CA CYS A 207 8.79 19.90 12.16
C CYS A 207 10.31 19.98 12.34
N ASP A 208 11.06 19.88 11.24
CA ASP A 208 12.52 19.78 11.28
C ASP A 208 13.15 20.25 9.96
N LEU A 209 13.66 21.49 9.96
CA LEU A 209 14.24 22.10 8.77
C LEU A 209 15.53 21.40 8.32
N ASP A 210 16.32 20.84 9.24
CA ASP A 210 17.56 20.13 8.88
C ASP A 210 17.23 18.83 8.16
N LEU A 211 16.24 18.08 8.68
CA LEU A 211 15.77 16.85 8.03
C LEU A 211 15.15 17.15 6.66
N TYR A 212 14.42 18.27 6.53
CA TYR A 212 13.95 18.73 5.22
C TYR A 212 15.12 18.97 4.25
N LYS A 213 16.19 19.64 4.69
CA LYS A 213 17.37 19.90 3.86
C LYS A 213 18.12 18.63 3.46
N ILE A 214 18.23 17.65 4.35
CA ILE A 214 18.83 16.34 4.02
C ILE A 214 18.07 15.68 2.87
N LEU A 215 16.74 15.68 2.92
CA LEU A 215 15.93 14.98 1.92
C LEU A 215 15.77 15.76 0.61
N TYR A 216 15.60 17.08 0.66
CA TYR A 216 15.24 17.87 -0.52
C TYR A 216 16.33 18.84 -0.99
N GLY A 217 17.43 18.99 -0.23
CA GLY A 217 18.52 19.91 -0.53
C GLY A 217 18.06 21.35 -0.76
N ASP A 218 18.91 22.12 -1.46
CA ASP A 218 18.57 23.46 -1.98
C ASP A 218 17.93 23.38 -3.39
N THR A 219 17.93 22.22 -4.04
CA THR A 219 17.32 21.99 -5.35
C THR A 219 15.90 21.47 -5.21
N SER A 220 14.94 22.39 -5.24
CA SER A 220 13.50 22.16 -5.07
C SER A 220 12.81 21.23 -6.09
N MET A 221 13.55 20.59 -7.01
CA MET A 221 12.98 19.97 -8.23
C MET A 221 13.26 18.47 -8.40
N ASN A 222 13.90 17.81 -7.44
CA ASN A 222 14.24 16.40 -7.57
C ASN A 222 13.17 15.51 -6.90
N ASN A 223 12.24 14.98 -7.70
CA ASN A 223 11.22 13.99 -7.33
C ASN A 223 11.79 12.63 -6.83
N HIS A 224 13.07 12.54 -6.49
CA HIS A 224 13.76 11.30 -6.12
C HIS A 224 13.16 10.68 -4.85
N ASN A 225 12.65 11.51 -3.94
CA ASN A 225 12.00 11.05 -2.71
C ASN A 225 10.67 10.33 -2.95
N LEU A 226 10.04 10.49 -4.12
CA LEU A 226 8.81 9.77 -4.44
C LEU A 226 9.04 8.26 -4.50
N ILE A 227 10.23 7.80 -4.87
CA ILE A 227 10.53 6.38 -5.05
C ILE A 227 10.26 5.61 -3.75
N TRP A 228 10.78 6.09 -2.63
CA TRP A 228 10.57 5.46 -1.33
C TRP A 228 9.23 5.85 -0.70
N LEU A 229 8.77 7.10 -0.88
CA LEU A 229 7.47 7.55 -0.36
C LEU A 229 6.31 6.75 -0.93
N ILE A 230 6.32 6.46 -2.24
CA ILE A 230 5.30 5.64 -2.91
C ILE A 230 5.17 4.30 -2.19
N ARG A 231 6.29 3.64 -1.89
CA ARG A 231 6.29 2.32 -1.26
C ARG A 231 5.77 2.38 0.17
N TRP A 232 6.25 3.34 0.96
CA TRP A 232 5.87 3.51 2.36
C TRP A 232 4.38 3.82 2.50
N THR A 233 3.87 4.72 1.66
CA THR A 233 2.48 5.21 1.73
C THR A 233 1.46 4.25 1.13
N ARG A 234 1.71 3.69 -0.07
CA ARG A 234 0.77 2.76 -0.72
C ARG A 234 0.58 1.47 0.05
N LEU A 235 1.65 0.97 0.68
CA LEU A 235 1.61 -0.27 1.44
C LEU A 235 1.52 -0.03 2.95
N LEU A 236 1.30 1.20 3.41
CA LEU A 236 1.22 1.58 4.82
C LEU A 236 2.31 0.89 5.66
N PHE A 237 3.55 0.99 5.20
CA PHE A 237 4.77 0.46 5.82
C PHE A 237 4.93 -1.07 5.86
N LEU A 238 4.05 -1.87 5.22
CA LEU A 238 4.14 -3.34 5.25
C LEU A 238 5.46 -3.94 4.76
N ARG A 239 6.19 -3.22 3.92
CA ARG A 239 7.51 -3.64 3.41
C ARG A 239 8.67 -3.19 4.31
N GLU A 240 8.40 -2.23 5.18
CA GLU A 240 9.39 -1.43 5.90
C GLU A 240 9.49 -1.84 7.36
N LEU A 241 8.38 -2.34 7.91
CA LEU A 241 8.23 -2.72 9.30
C LEU A 241 7.71 -4.16 9.41
N PRO A 242 8.00 -4.85 10.52
CA PRO A 242 7.33 -6.11 10.84
C PRO A 242 5.80 -5.97 10.79
N MET A 243 5.11 -7.05 10.44
CA MET A 243 3.64 -7.02 10.29
C MET A 243 2.95 -6.64 11.61
N GLU A 244 3.48 -7.11 12.75
CA GLU A 244 2.95 -6.81 14.08
C GLU A 244 3.00 -5.30 14.37
N ASP A 245 4.09 -4.65 13.98
CA ASP A 245 4.28 -3.21 14.12
C ASP A 245 3.36 -2.43 13.15
N CYS A 246 3.19 -2.94 11.93
CA CYS A 246 2.24 -2.37 10.96
C CYS A 246 0.80 -2.41 11.49
N LEU A 247 0.38 -3.51 12.13
CA LEU A 247 -0.97 -3.62 12.69
C LEU A 247 -1.22 -2.56 13.77
N VAL A 248 -0.24 -2.28 14.63
CA VAL A 248 -0.35 -1.19 15.62
C VAL A 248 -0.51 0.17 14.93
N ILE A 249 0.23 0.42 13.85
CA ILE A 249 0.08 1.66 13.06
C ILE A 249 -1.30 1.72 12.42
N TRP A 250 -1.80 0.61 11.88
CA TRP A 250 -3.10 0.54 11.22
C TRP A 250 -4.25 0.77 12.19
N ASP A 251 -4.15 0.25 13.42
CA ASP A 251 -5.12 0.56 14.47
C ASP A 251 -5.19 2.08 14.70
N HIS A 252 -4.06 2.79 14.71
CA HIS A 252 -4.06 4.25 14.85
C HIS A 252 -4.65 4.94 13.61
N ILE A 253 -4.32 4.50 12.40
CA ILE A 253 -4.88 5.07 11.15
C ILE A 253 -6.40 4.90 11.11
N LEU A 254 -6.92 3.75 11.56
CA LEU A 254 -8.34 3.42 11.50
C LEU A 254 -9.17 4.00 12.66
N THR A 255 -8.55 4.28 13.81
CA THR A 255 -9.27 4.75 15.02
C THR A 255 -9.20 6.26 15.22
N PHE A 256 -8.17 6.93 14.71
CA PHE A 256 -8.05 8.38 14.89
C PHE A 256 -9.05 9.13 14.01
N SER A 257 -9.54 10.27 14.52
CA SER A 257 -10.50 11.12 13.83
C SER A 257 -9.89 12.02 12.75
N TYR A 258 -8.57 11.94 12.54
CA TYR A 258 -7.85 12.79 11.58
C TYR A 258 -7.91 12.19 10.17
N SER A 259 -7.70 13.05 9.17
CA SER A 259 -7.61 12.58 7.78
C SER A 259 -6.41 11.64 7.59
N MET A 260 -6.59 10.60 6.77
CA MET A 260 -5.53 9.62 6.47
C MET A 260 -4.28 10.30 5.91
N ASP A 261 -4.48 11.30 5.04
CA ASP A 261 -3.43 12.09 4.40
C ASP A 261 -2.48 12.74 5.42
N VAL A 262 -3.04 13.39 6.44
CA VAL A 262 -2.29 14.05 7.51
C VAL A 262 -1.67 13.02 8.45
N MET A 263 -2.43 11.98 8.83
CA MET A 263 -1.94 10.92 9.71
C MET A 263 -0.72 10.21 9.12
N VAL A 264 -0.80 9.79 7.86
CA VAL A 264 0.30 9.12 7.16
C VAL A 264 1.50 10.06 7.02
N ALA A 265 1.29 11.35 6.70
CA ALA A 265 2.40 12.32 6.65
C ALA A 265 3.11 12.45 8.01
N CYS A 266 2.35 12.58 9.10
CA CYS A 266 2.90 12.67 10.45
C CYS A 266 3.59 11.37 10.90
N LEU A 267 3.08 10.20 10.50
CA LEU A 267 3.73 8.91 10.75
C LEU A 267 5.09 8.82 10.03
N VAL A 268 5.13 9.12 8.73
CA VAL A 268 6.40 9.14 7.95
C VAL A 268 7.40 10.08 8.62
N ILE A 269 6.99 11.31 8.96
CA ILE A 269 7.87 12.29 9.61
C ILE A 269 8.34 11.79 10.98
N SER A 270 7.47 11.15 11.76
CA SER A 270 7.83 10.60 13.07
C SER A 270 8.89 9.51 12.95
N ILE A 271 8.77 8.63 11.96
CA ILE A 271 9.79 7.60 11.65
C ILE A 271 11.10 8.27 11.27
N LEU A 272 11.07 9.26 10.36
CA LEU A 272 12.26 9.98 9.93
C LEU A 272 12.97 10.71 11.07
N VAL A 273 12.22 11.28 12.02
CA VAL A 273 12.77 11.91 13.24
C VAL A 273 13.54 10.88 14.08
N VAL A 274 13.02 9.65 14.21
CA VAL A 274 13.71 8.58 14.95
C VAL A 274 15.04 8.23 14.30
N VAL A 275 15.08 8.14 12.97
CA VAL A 275 16.30 7.80 12.21
C VAL A 275 17.15 9.00 11.78
N LYS A 276 16.79 10.22 12.22
CA LYS A 276 17.47 11.47 11.81
C LYS A 276 18.98 11.40 12.00
N LYS A 277 19.45 10.81 13.11
CA LYS A 277 20.89 10.71 13.39
C LYS A 277 21.64 9.91 12.35
N ASP A 278 21.04 8.86 11.81
CA ASP A 278 21.68 8.01 10.81
C ASP A 278 21.61 8.67 9.43
N LEU A 279 20.49 9.30 9.10
CA LEU A 279 20.38 10.14 7.89
C LEU A 279 21.39 11.29 7.88
N THR A 280 21.62 11.95 9.02
CA THR A 280 22.61 13.03 9.13
C THR A 280 24.05 12.50 9.00
N LYS A 281 24.32 11.24 9.33
CA LYS A 281 25.66 10.65 9.12
C LYS A 281 25.91 10.41 7.63
N ILE A 282 24.92 9.87 6.94
CA ILE A 282 24.98 9.60 5.48
C ILE A 282 25.17 10.92 4.73
N ASP A 283 24.34 11.93 5.02
CA ASP A 283 24.40 13.26 4.38
C ASP A 283 25.75 13.98 4.56
N LYS A 284 26.45 13.72 5.67
CA LYS A 284 27.75 14.34 5.98
C LYS A 284 28.95 13.55 5.48
N ASP A 285 28.74 12.33 5.00
CA ASP A 285 29.81 11.51 4.44
C ASP A 285 30.07 11.97 3.01
N GLU A 286 31.25 12.54 2.74
CA GLU A 286 31.64 13.04 1.42
C GLU A 286 31.69 11.93 0.35
N GLN A 287 31.67 10.66 0.76
CA GLN A 287 31.64 9.51 -0.15
C GLN A 287 30.22 9.05 -0.50
N MET A 288 29.20 9.55 0.20
CA MET A 288 27.81 9.16 0.01
C MET A 288 27.04 10.23 -0.74
N ASP A 289 26.04 9.80 -1.51
CA ASP A 289 25.16 10.69 -2.25
C ASP A 289 23.68 10.51 -1.85
N ASN A 290 22.78 11.15 -2.60
CA ASN A 290 21.36 11.08 -2.33
C ASN A 290 20.78 9.67 -2.61
N ASP A 291 21.40 8.87 -3.47
CA ASP A 291 20.95 7.50 -3.73
C ASP A 291 21.23 6.60 -2.52
N ASP A 292 22.28 6.86 -1.73
CA ASP A 292 22.52 6.18 -0.44
C ASP A 292 21.41 6.47 0.58
N ILE A 293 20.88 7.69 0.60
CA ILE A 293 19.73 8.06 1.44
C ILE A 293 18.48 7.29 0.99
N ILE A 294 18.24 7.23 -0.33
CA ILE A 294 17.12 6.47 -0.89
C ILE A 294 17.25 4.98 -0.57
N GLU A 295 18.45 4.41 -0.73
CA GLU A 295 18.72 3.02 -0.38
C GLU A 295 18.51 2.77 1.12
N TYR A 296 18.94 3.69 1.99
CA TYR A 296 18.70 3.63 3.42
C TYR A 296 17.20 3.52 3.73
N LEU A 297 16.38 4.38 3.10
CA LEU A 297 14.93 4.41 3.30
C LEU A 297 14.22 3.20 2.65
N LEU A 298 14.77 2.64 1.58
CA LEU A 298 14.27 1.44 0.92
C LEU A 298 14.68 0.12 1.61
N GLN A 299 15.60 0.16 2.58
CA GLN A 299 16.06 -1.02 3.33
C GLN A 299 15.89 -0.85 4.85
N PHE A 300 14.84 -0.13 5.25
CA PHE A 300 14.59 0.23 6.64
C PHE A 300 14.52 -0.98 7.58
N ASP A 301 13.85 -2.05 7.15
CA ASP A 301 13.65 -3.30 7.89
C ASP A 301 14.96 -4.04 8.20
N LYS A 302 15.84 -4.15 7.19
CA LYS A 302 17.07 -4.95 7.24
C LYS A 302 18.15 -4.38 8.13
N ARG A 303 18.11 -3.07 8.41
CA ARG A 303 19.15 -2.37 9.17
C ARG A 303 18.99 -2.51 10.69
N GLY A 304 17.97 -3.24 11.17
CA GLY A 304 17.85 -3.62 12.58
C GLY A 304 17.51 -2.46 13.52
N SER A 305 17.02 -1.34 12.97
CA SER A 305 16.50 -0.22 13.75
C SER A 305 15.28 -0.70 14.53
N LYS A 306 15.46 -1.00 15.83
CA LYS A 306 14.33 -1.30 16.73
C LYS A 306 13.51 -0.03 16.92
N LEU A 307 12.58 0.20 16.00
CA LEU A 307 11.62 1.28 16.08
C LEU A 307 10.68 1.00 17.25
N ASN A 308 10.58 1.94 18.18
CA ASN A 308 9.51 1.87 19.17
C ASN A 308 8.24 2.44 18.54
N VAL A 309 7.44 1.57 17.93
CA VAL A 309 6.25 1.96 17.15
C VAL A 309 5.24 2.73 17.99
N LEU A 310 5.09 2.40 19.28
CA LEU A 310 4.22 3.17 20.18
C LEU A 310 4.69 4.62 20.33
N GLN A 311 6.01 4.85 20.44
CA GLN A 311 6.55 6.21 20.49
C GLN A 311 6.37 6.96 19.16
N VAL A 312 6.45 6.25 18.04
CA VAL A 312 6.18 6.81 16.70
C VAL A 312 4.72 7.22 16.59
N CYS A 313 3.78 6.35 16.97
CA CYS A 313 2.35 6.64 16.95
C CYS A 313 1.97 7.78 17.91
N GLN A 314 2.61 7.85 19.08
CA GLN A 314 2.43 8.97 20.01
C GLN A 314 2.92 10.29 19.42
N LEU A 315 4.12 10.29 18.83
CA LEU A 315 4.65 11.49 18.17
C LEU A 315 3.77 11.91 17.00
N SER A 316 3.37 10.96 16.14
CA SER A 316 2.52 11.26 14.99
C SER A 316 1.17 11.82 15.41
N GLY A 317 0.55 11.25 16.45
CA GLY A 317 -0.71 11.77 17.01
C GLY A 317 -0.59 13.22 17.50
N LEU A 318 0.47 13.55 18.23
CA LEU A 318 0.73 14.93 18.68
C LEU A 318 0.96 15.89 17.50
N LEU A 319 1.67 15.44 16.46
CA LEU A 319 1.89 16.25 15.26
C LEU A 319 0.58 16.47 14.49
N CYS A 320 -0.26 15.44 14.35
CA CYS A 320 -1.58 15.57 13.73
C CYS A 320 -2.47 16.54 14.49
N GLU A 321 -2.56 16.41 15.81
CA GLU A 321 -3.38 17.27 16.66
C GLU A 321 -2.95 18.74 16.52
N ALA A 322 -1.64 19.01 16.57
CA ALA A 322 -1.10 20.36 16.39
C ALA A 322 -1.35 20.91 14.97
N TRP A 323 -1.28 20.05 13.94
CA TRP A 323 -1.56 20.44 12.55
C TRP A 323 -3.03 20.83 12.35
N GLU A 324 -3.95 19.95 12.75
CA GLU A 324 -5.39 20.11 12.58
C GLU A 324 -5.94 21.27 13.44
N SER A 325 -5.35 21.50 14.62
CA SER A 325 -5.72 22.62 15.49
C SER A 325 -5.14 23.97 15.05
N GLY A 326 -4.34 24.03 13.98
CA GLY A 326 -3.71 25.27 13.51
C GLY A 326 -2.48 25.73 14.30
N HIS A 327 -2.00 24.95 15.27
CA HIS A 327 -0.86 25.27 16.14
C HIS A 327 0.49 24.92 15.48
N TRP A 328 0.69 25.32 14.23
CA TRP A 328 1.81 24.86 13.41
C TRP A 328 3.20 25.26 13.94
N LYS A 329 3.28 26.36 14.70
CA LYS A 329 4.53 26.82 15.35
C LYS A 329 5.01 25.87 16.45
N GLU A 330 4.15 24.96 16.91
CA GLU A 330 4.47 24.01 17.98
C GLU A 330 5.07 22.71 17.46
N LEU A 331 4.92 22.41 16.16
CA LEU A 331 5.41 21.17 15.54
C LEU A 331 6.91 20.96 15.80
N ASN A 332 7.74 21.97 15.56
CA ASN A 332 9.17 21.89 15.86
C ASN A 332 9.45 21.66 17.36
N LYS A 333 8.68 22.30 18.25
CA LYS A 333 8.85 22.13 19.70
C LYS A 333 8.52 20.69 20.12
N ILE A 334 7.47 20.09 19.55
CA ILE A 334 7.08 18.70 19.79
C ILE A 334 8.22 17.77 19.40
N VAL A 335 8.78 17.94 18.19
CA VAL A 335 9.91 17.14 17.69
C VAL A 335 11.15 17.31 18.57
N LEU A 336 11.54 18.54 18.90
CA LEU A 336 12.70 18.81 19.75
C LEU A 336 12.54 18.20 21.15
N ASN A 337 11.35 18.27 21.73
CA ASN A 337 11.06 17.65 23.02
C ASN A 337 11.14 16.13 22.93
N HIS A 338 10.64 15.52 21.85
CA HIS A 338 10.75 14.09 21.63
C HIS A 338 12.21 13.63 21.52
N ILE A 339 13.01 14.30 20.69
CA ILE A 339 14.44 14.01 20.53
C ILE A 339 15.18 14.16 21.87
N ARG A 340 14.87 15.23 22.63
CA ARG A 340 15.48 15.45 23.94
C ARG A 340 15.10 14.34 24.93
N ASN A 341 13.84 13.96 24.98
CA ASN A 341 13.35 12.93 25.91
C ASN A 341 13.92 11.54 25.62
N ASN A 342 14.16 11.21 24.35
CA ASN A 342 14.78 9.94 23.95
C ASN A 342 16.30 9.91 24.11
N ASN A 343 16.94 11.09 24.17
CA ASN A 343 18.38 11.21 24.45
C ASN A 343 18.72 11.29 25.94
N ILE A 344 17.73 11.46 26.84
CA ILE A 344 17.97 11.49 28.28
C ILE A 344 18.02 10.06 28.81
N ASP A 345 19.12 9.72 29.48
CA ASP A 345 19.26 8.45 30.21
C ASP A 345 18.03 8.23 31.13
N PRO A 346 17.34 7.08 31.05
CA PRO A 346 16.18 6.79 31.89
C PRO A 346 16.46 6.92 33.40
N ASN A 347 17.71 6.69 33.84
CA ASN A 347 18.11 6.92 35.23
C ASN A 347 18.18 8.41 35.57
N ARG A 348 18.67 9.24 34.65
CA ARG A 348 18.69 10.70 34.79
C ARG A 348 17.27 11.27 34.84
N LYS A 349 16.36 10.77 33.98
CA LYS A 349 14.94 11.17 33.98
C LYS A 349 14.26 10.84 35.32
N ARG A 350 14.49 9.64 35.86
CA ARG A 350 13.99 9.24 37.19
C ARG A 350 14.54 10.13 38.32
N LEU A 351 15.79 10.57 38.22
CA LEU A 351 16.42 11.47 39.19
C LEU A 351 15.81 12.88 39.12
N GLU A 352 15.61 13.42 37.92
CA GLU A 352 14.95 14.71 37.71
C GLU A 352 13.49 14.70 38.19
N ASP A 353 12.73 13.63 37.94
CA ASP A 353 11.35 13.50 38.43
C ASP A 353 11.28 13.40 39.97
N LYS A 354 12.24 12.68 40.58
CA LYS A 354 12.37 12.63 42.05
C LYS A 354 12.75 14.00 42.63
N LEU A 355 13.62 14.75 41.95
CA LEU A 355 14.00 16.11 42.34
C LEU A 355 12.82 17.08 42.21
N ARG A 356 12.07 17.05 41.11
CA ARG A 356 10.86 17.86 40.92
C ARG A 356 9.82 17.59 41.99
N LYS A 357 9.53 16.32 42.30
CA LYS A 357 8.62 15.93 43.39
C LYS A 357 9.07 16.42 44.76
N ARG A 358 10.38 16.48 45.02
CA ARG A 358 10.93 17.01 46.29
C ARG A 358 10.82 18.53 46.36
N VAL A 359 11.12 19.24 45.27
CA VAL A 359 11.00 20.70 45.21
C VAL A 359 9.54 21.13 45.37
N GLN A 360 8.61 20.42 44.75
CA GLN A 360 7.18 20.72 44.85
C GLN A 360 6.65 20.55 46.29
N LYS A 361 7.15 19.53 47.01
CA LYS A 361 6.88 19.32 48.45
C LYS A 361 7.54 20.34 49.40
N ILE A 362 8.47 21.16 48.92
CA ILE A 362 9.12 22.21 49.71
C ILE A 362 8.42 23.57 49.49
N ILE A 363 7.65 23.68 48.41
CA ILE A 363 6.90 24.90 48.01
C ILE A 363 5.46 24.84 48.55
N GLU A 364 4.91 23.65 48.77
CA GLU A 364 3.76 23.40 49.67
C GLU A 364 4.22 23.43 51.14
#